data_AF-A0A7C1I8P4-F1
#
_entry.id   AF-A0A7C1I8P4-F1
#
_cell.length_a   1.000
_cell.length_b   1.000
_cell.length_c   1.000
_cell.angle_alpha   90.00
_cell.angle_beta   90.00
_cell.angle_gamma   90.00
#
_symmetry.space_group_name_H-M   'P 1'
#
loop_
_entity.id
_entity.type
_entity.pdbx_description
1 polymer ?
#
loop_
_entity_poly.entity_id
_entity_poly.type
_entity_poly.pdbx_seq_one_letter_code
_entity_poly.pdbx_strand_id
1 'polypeptide(L)'
;MPSVIEGVPAMHDFFWEKIPERTYEHQMHAGSIAARSALQNANGLKAPERFRAMHEHLVQGLRYFHESYAAALAYRSDHQRAHIAKALELALLGGAELREARTVWVQIERSTSGE
;
A
#
# COMPACT_ATOMS: atom_id res chain seq x y z
N MET A 1 -3.60 1.04 -15.14
CA MET A 1 -4.17 0.61 -13.86
C MET A 1 -3.72 1.62 -12.81
N PRO A 2 -4.59 2.03 -11.87
CA PRO A 2 -4.20 2.93 -10.81
C PRO A 2 -3.10 2.30 -9.95
N SER A 3 -2.12 3.10 -9.53
CA SER A 3 -1.04 2.66 -8.66
C SER A 3 -1.55 2.31 -7.26
N VAL A 4 -0.92 1.34 -6.61
CA VAL A 4 -1.27 0.91 -5.23
C VAL A 4 -1.15 2.04 -4.21
N ILE A 5 -0.43 3.13 -4.53
CA ILE A 5 -0.25 4.30 -3.64
C ILE A 5 -1.19 5.48 -3.96
N GLU A 6 -1.93 5.45 -5.08
CA GLU A 6 -2.71 6.60 -5.57
C GLU A 6 -3.90 6.96 -4.68
N GLY A 7 -4.39 6.05 -3.84
CA GLY A 7 -5.47 6.35 -2.91
C GLY A 7 -5.02 7.07 -1.63
N VAL A 8 -3.72 7.09 -1.30
CA VAL A 8 -3.22 7.73 -0.07
C VAL A 8 -3.46 9.26 -0.05
N PRO A 9 -3.19 10.02 -1.14
CA PRO A 9 -3.55 11.43 -1.20
C PRO A 9 -5.05 11.67 -1.02
N ALA A 10 -5.91 10.80 -1.57
CA ALA A 10 -7.36 10.92 -1.41
C ALA A 10 -7.80 10.68 0.03
N MET A 11 -7.19 9.75 0.77
CA MET A 11 -7.43 9.60 2.22
C MET A 11 -7.04 10.86 2.99
N HIS A 12 -5.88 11.43 2.67
CA HIS A 12 -5.41 12.68 3.29
C HIS A 12 -6.36 13.84 3.00
N ASP A 13 -6.74 14.03 1.74
CA ASP A 13 -7.61 15.14 1.36
C ASP A 13 -9.02 14.98 1.91
N PHE A 14 -9.54 13.76 1.98
CA PHE A 14 -10.82 13.48 2.62
C PHE A 14 -10.77 13.70 4.14
N PHE A 15 -9.68 13.32 4.82
CA PHE A 15 -9.46 13.62 6.25
C PHE A 15 -9.59 15.12 6.55
N TRP A 16 -9.10 15.97 5.63
CA TRP A 16 -9.15 17.42 5.73
C TRP A 16 -10.37 18.04 5.04
N GLU A 17 -11.39 17.26 4.68
CA GLU A 17 -12.64 17.72 4.07
C GLU A 17 -12.43 18.50 2.75
N LYS A 18 -11.33 18.22 2.03
CA LYS A 18 -10.96 18.90 0.78
C LYS A 18 -11.60 18.30 -0.48
N ILE A 19 -12.03 17.04 -0.40
CA ILE A 19 -12.72 16.34 -1.50
C ILE A 19 -14.06 15.77 -1.02
N PRO A 20 -15.05 15.66 -1.91
CA PRO A 20 -16.33 15.07 -1.55
C PRO A 20 -16.21 13.55 -1.37
N GLU A 21 -17.10 12.99 -0.54
CA GLU A 21 -17.15 11.56 -0.21
C GLU A 21 -17.20 10.67 -1.45
N ARG A 22 -18.00 11.03 -2.46
CA ARG A 22 -18.10 10.27 -3.72
C ARG A 22 -16.75 10.15 -4.44
N THR A 23 -15.94 11.20 -4.44
CA THR A 23 -14.59 11.18 -5.04
C THR A 23 -13.66 10.29 -4.22
N TYR A 24 -13.72 10.41 -2.89
CA TYR A 24 -12.98 9.58 -1.97
C TYR A 24 -13.31 8.08 -2.15
N GLU A 25 -14.58 7.70 -2.16
CA GLU A 25 -15.03 6.32 -2.36
C GLU A 25 -14.50 5.72 -3.67
N HIS A 26 -14.61 6.46 -4.76
CA HIS A 26 -14.12 6.02 -6.06
C HIS A 26 -12.63 5.68 -6.00
N GLN A 27 -11.84 6.56 -5.38
CA GLN A 27 -10.39 6.37 -5.21
C GLN A 27 -10.06 5.19 -4.30
N MET A 28 -10.82 5.00 -3.21
CA MET A 28 -10.58 3.90 -2.28
C MET A 28 -10.91 2.54 -2.91
N HIS A 29 -11.99 2.46 -3.69
CA HIS A 29 -12.32 1.27 -4.46
C HIS A 29 -11.25 0.95 -5.51
N ALA A 30 -10.81 1.96 -6.26
CA ALA A 30 -9.74 1.80 -7.25
C ALA A 30 -8.44 1.31 -6.60
N GLY A 31 -8.03 1.92 -5.47
CA GLY A 31 -6.85 1.52 -4.70
C GLY A 31 -6.97 0.11 -4.13
N SER A 32 -8.13 -0.25 -3.58
CA SER A 32 -8.40 -1.60 -3.05
C SER A 32 -8.26 -2.67 -4.13
N ILE A 33 -8.82 -2.44 -5.32
CA ILE A 33 -8.71 -3.37 -6.45
C ILE A 33 -7.25 -3.52 -6.89
N ALA A 34 -6.53 -2.41 -7.03
CA ALA A 34 -5.12 -2.42 -7.41
C ALA A 34 -4.24 -3.16 -6.38
N ALA A 35 -4.39 -2.85 -5.09
CA ALA A 35 -3.66 -3.48 -4.00
C ALA A 35 -3.94 -4.99 -3.94
N ARG A 36 -5.22 -5.38 -4.05
CA ARG A 36 -5.62 -6.79 -4.06
C ARG A 36 -5.02 -7.55 -5.24
N SER A 37 -5.12 -6.99 -6.45
CA SER A 37 -4.59 -7.62 -7.66
C SER A 37 -3.07 -7.77 -7.58
N ALA A 38 -2.35 -6.73 -7.15
CA ALA A 38 -0.91 -6.78 -6.96
C ALA A 38 -0.52 -7.82 -5.89
N LEU A 39 -1.23 -7.87 -4.77
CA LEU A 39 -0.98 -8.83 -3.69
C LEU A 39 -1.22 -10.28 -4.15
N GLN A 40 -2.30 -10.53 -4.89
CA GLN A 40 -2.59 -11.86 -5.46
C GLN A 40 -1.48 -12.30 -6.40
N ASN A 41 -1.04 -11.41 -7.29
CA ASN A 41 0.07 -11.69 -8.20
C ASN A 41 1.36 -11.96 -7.43
N ALA A 42 1.69 -11.13 -6.44
CA ALA A 42 2.90 -11.29 -5.65
C ALA A 42 2.92 -12.60 -4.87
N ASN A 43 1.82 -12.98 -4.21
CA ASN A 43 1.72 -14.25 -3.49
C ASN A 43 1.79 -15.49 -4.41
N GLY A 44 1.49 -15.33 -5.71
CA GLY A 44 1.61 -16.40 -6.70
C GLY A 44 3.04 -16.64 -7.19
N LEU A 45 3.99 -15.79 -6.81
CA LEU A 45 5.39 -15.90 -7.22
C LEU A 45 6.22 -16.64 -6.18
N LYS A 46 7.14 -17.47 -6.66
CA LYS A 46 8.19 -18.05 -5.82
C LYS A 46 9.49 -17.27 -6.05
N ALA A 47 9.83 -16.39 -5.11
CA ALA A 47 11.06 -15.61 -5.20
C ALA A 47 12.30 -16.52 -5.05
N PRO A 48 13.35 -16.36 -5.88
CA PRO A 48 14.65 -16.96 -5.64
C PRO A 48 15.22 -16.51 -4.28
N GLU A 49 16.02 -17.35 -3.62
CA GLU A 49 16.50 -17.11 -2.25
C GLU A 49 17.17 -15.74 -2.09
N ARG A 50 18.00 -15.34 -3.06
CA ARG A 50 18.69 -14.03 -3.04
C ARG A 50 17.75 -12.82 -3.03
N PHE A 51 16.50 -12.97 -3.50
CA PHE A 51 15.50 -11.91 -3.54
C PHE A 51 14.40 -12.08 -2.48
N ARG A 52 14.51 -13.11 -1.63
CA ARG A 52 13.44 -13.50 -0.72
C ARG A 52 13.05 -12.39 0.25
N ALA A 53 14.02 -11.80 0.94
CA ALA A 53 13.75 -10.71 1.89
C ALA A 53 13.10 -9.48 1.21
N MET A 54 13.60 -9.10 0.02
CA MET A 54 13.00 -8.02 -0.77
C MET A 54 11.54 -8.34 -1.13
N HIS A 55 11.28 -9.57 -1.56
CA HIS A 55 9.94 -10.00 -1.94
C HIS A 55 8.98 -10.05 -0.73
N GLU A 56 9.45 -10.50 0.44
CA GLU A 56 8.69 -10.52 1.69
C GLU A 56 8.25 -9.11 2.09
N HIS A 57 9.16 -8.13 2.07
CA HIS A 57 8.82 -6.71 2.30
C HIS A 57 7.81 -6.19 1.27
N LEU A 58 7.97 -6.52 -0.02
CA LEU A 58 7.01 -6.12 -1.05
C LEU A 58 5.60 -6.68 -0.79
N VAL A 59 5.49 -7.97 -0.46
CA VAL A 59 4.22 -8.62 -0.14
C VAL A 59 3.58 -8.00 1.10
N GLN A 60 4.38 -7.71 2.12
CA GLN A 60 3.89 -7.10 3.35
C GLN A 60 3.40 -5.66 3.10
N GLY A 61 4.13 -4.87 2.31
CA GLY A 61 3.71 -3.53 1.90
C GLY A 61 2.37 -3.54 1.17
N LEU A 62 2.19 -4.49 0.24
CA LEU A 62 0.93 -4.67 -0.48
C LEU A 62 -0.25 -5.07 0.44
N ARG A 63 0.01 -5.88 1.49
CA ARG A 63 -1.02 -6.19 2.51
C ARG A 63 -1.45 -4.96 3.27
N TYR A 64 -0.50 -4.16 3.74
CA TYR A 64 -0.81 -2.93 4.45
C TYR A 64 -1.62 -1.94 3.60
N PHE A 65 -1.30 -1.80 2.30
CA PHE A 65 -2.12 -0.99 1.40
C PHE A 65 -3.53 -1.57 1.22
N HIS A 66 -3.66 -2.87 1.01
CA HIS A 66 -4.96 -3.52 0.88
C HIS A 66 -5.83 -3.34 2.15
N GLU A 67 -5.25 -3.53 3.33
CA GLU A 67 -5.91 -3.30 4.62
C GLU A 67 -6.26 -1.83 4.85
N SER A 68 -5.36 -0.91 4.46
CA SER A 68 -5.61 0.53 4.50
C SER A 68 -6.85 0.92 3.69
N TYR A 69 -6.96 0.44 2.44
CA TYR A 69 -8.13 0.71 1.61
C TYR A 69 -9.41 0.03 2.12
N ALA A 70 -9.31 -1.16 2.72
CA ALA A 70 -10.45 -1.82 3.34
C ALA A 70 -10.95 -1.05 4.58
N ALA A 71 -10.04 -0.59 5.44
CA ALA A 71 -10.36 0.24 6.60
C ALA A 71 -10.99 1.57 6.18
N ALA A 72 -10.50 2.16 5.11
CA ALA A 72 -11.02 3.38 4.50
C ALA A 72 -12.44 3.22 3.93
N LEU A 73 -12.78 2.07 3.34
CA LEU A 73 -14.10 1.80 2.74
C LEU A 73 -15.15 1.33 3.76
N ALA A 74 -14.75 0.67 4.84
CA ALA A 74 -15.66 0.10 5.82
C ALA A 74 -16.55 1.14 6.53
N TYR A 75 -16.18 2.42 6.51
CA TYR A 75 -16.73 3.45 7.40
C TYR A 75 -17.62 4.49 6.71
N ARG A 76 -18.25 4.11 5.61
CA ARG A 76 -19.32 4.86 4.93
C ARG A 76 -20.56 5.17 5.82
N SER A 77 -20.53 4.86 7.12
CA SER A 77 -21.63 5.01 8.07
C SER A 77 -21.35 5.91 9.28
N ASP A 78 -20.10 6.26 9.62
CA ASP A 78 -19.77 7.08 10.80
C ASP A 78 -18.60 8.04 10.54
N HIS A 79 -18.81 9.35 10.67
CA HIS A 79 -17.85 10.44 10.44
C HIS A 79 -16.70 10.53 11.49
N GLN A 80 -16.08 9.42 11.89
CA GLN A 80 -14.97 9.47 12.85
C GLN A 80 -13.62 9.58 12.13
N ARG A 81 -13.00 10.77 12.17
CA ARG A 81 -11.64 11.06 11.68
C ARG A 81 -10.57 10.05 12.14
N ALA A 82 -10.79 9.38 13.27
CA ALA A 82 -9.93 8.32 13.80
C ALA A 82 -9.76 7.12 12.85
N HIS A 83 -10.78 6.74 12.07
CA HIS A 83 -10.67 5.61 11.13
C HIS A 83 -9.85 5.96 9.90
N ILE A 84 -10.02 7.17 9.36
CA ILE A 84 -9.18 7.67 8.27
C ILE A 84 -7.73 7.80 8.76
N ALA A 85 -7.52 8.24 10.00
CA ALA A 85 -6.19 8.24 10.59
C ALA A 85 -5.60 6.82 10.68
N LYS A 86 -6.40 5.80 11.02
CA LYS A 86 -5.94 4.40 11.01
C LYS A 86 -5.63 3.90 9.59
N ALA A 87 -6.46 4.24 8.61
CA ALA A 87 -6.20 3.90 7.21
C ALA A 87 -4.88 4.54 6.73
N LEU A 88 -4.63 5.80 7.07
CA LEU A 88 -3.37 6.49 6.80
C LEU A 88 -2.18 5.85 7.52
N GLU A 89 -2.32 5.44 8.77
CA GLU A 89 -1.29 4.70 9.52
C GLU A 89 -0.89 3.41 8.78
N LEU A 90 -1.88 2.62 8.34
CA LEU A 90 -1.63 1.40 7.56
C LEU A 90 -0.93 1.72 6.23
N ALA A 91 -1.34 2.77 5.53
CA ALA A 91 -0.68 3.20 4.30
C ALA A 91 0.79 3.61 4.53
N LEU A 92 1.10 4.24 5.67
CA LEU A 92 2.47 4.60 6.05
C LEU A 92 3.32 3.36 6.34
N LEU A 93 2.77 2.34 7.01
CA LEU A 93 3.43 1.05 7.19
C LEU A 93 3.71 0.39 5.83
N GLY A 94 2.73 0.40 4.93
CA GLY A 94 2.92 -0.10 3.56
C GLY A 94 4.05 0.62 2.82
N GLY A 95 4.12 1.94 2.95
CA GLY A 95 5.21 2.74 2.40
C GLY A 95 6.58 2.44 3.02
N ALA A 96 6.65 2.14 4.33
CA ALA A 96 7.89 1.75 5.00
C ALA A 96 8.43 0.43 4.46
N GLU A 97 7.57 -0.58 4.32
CA GLU A 97 7.93 -1.88 3.73
C GLU A 97 8.48 -1.74 2.31
N LEU A 98 7.87 -0.89 1.47
CA LEU A 98 8.39 -0.64 0.11
C LEU A 98 9.78 0.03 0.12
N ARG A 99 10.08 0.87 1.11
CA ARG A 99 11.42 1.45 1.27
C ARG A 99 12.44 0.38 1.70
N GLU A 100 12.07 -0.51 2.61
CA GLU A 100 12.94 -1.62 3.02
C GLU A 100 13.21 -2.58 1.86
N ALA A 101 12.19 -2.93 1.07
CA ALA A 101 12.39 -3.70 -0.17
C ALA A 101 13.40 -3.03 -1.10
N ARG A 102 13.34 -1.71 -1.26
CA ARG A 102 14.32 -0.94 -2.06
C ARG A 102 15.72 -0.98 -1.45
N THR A 103 15.85 -0.88 -0.13
CA THR A 103 17.15 -0.99 0.55
C THR A 103 17.80 -2.35 0.29
N VAL A 104 17.02 -3.43 0.42
CA VAL A 104 17.49 -4.80 0.13
C VAL A 104 17.90 -4.94 -1.34
N TRP A 105 17.13 -4.37 -2.27
CA TRP A 105 17.49 -4.36 -3.70
C TRP A 105 18.87 -3.73 -3.95
N VAL A 106 19.13 -2.55 -3.38
CA VAL A 106 20.42 -1.86 -3.52
C VAL A 106 21.58 -2.69 -2.94
N GLN A 107 21.35 -3.43 -1.85
CA GLN A 107 22.37 -4.33 -1.29
C GLN A 107 22.67 -5.51 -2.22
N ILE A 108 21.64 -6.07 -2.83
CA ILE A 108 21.79 -7.14 -3.82
C ILE A 108 22.59 -6.64 -5.01
N GLU A 109 22.23 -5.47 -5.57
CA GLU A 109 22.95 -4.85 -6.69
C GLU A 109 24.44 -4.72 -6.38
N ARG A 110 24.80 -4.12 -5.23
CA ARG A 110 26.19 -3.96 -4.79
C ARG A 110 26.93 -5.30 -4.69
N SER A 111 26.27 -6.32 -4.14
CA SER A 111 26.85 -7.65 -3.99
C SER A 111 27.08 -8.36 -5.34
N THR A 112 26.26 -8.06 -6.36
CA THR A 112 26.44 -8.57 -7.72
C THR A 112 27.41 -7.76 -8.57
N SER A 113 27.63 -6.48 -8.26
CA SER A 113 28.50 -5.58 -9.03
C SER A 113 29.99 -5.70 -8.70
N GLY A 114 30.37 -6.48 -7.67
CA GLY A 114 31.77 -6.82 -7.41
C GLY A 114 32.64 -5.63 -7.00
N GLU A 115 32.14 -4.76 -6.13
CA GLU A 115 32.95 -3.83 -5.33
C GLU A 115 33.24 -4.42 -3.94
#